data_AF-A0A2K3IVI1-F1
#
_entry.id   AF-A0A2K3IVI1-F1
#
_cell.length_a   1.000
_cell.length_b   1.000
_cell.length_c   1.000
_cell.angle_alpha   90.00
_cell.angle_beta   90.00
_cell.angle_gamma   90.00
#
_symmetry.space_group_name_H-M   'P 1'
#
loop_
_entity.id
_entity.type
_entity.pdbx_description
1 polymer ?
#
loop_
_entity_poly.entity_id
_entity_poly.type
_entity_poly.pdbx_seq_one_letter_code
_entity_poly.pdbx_strand_id
1 'polypeptide(L)'
;FENLTHNDDIEIDVDEDVSTENFRVYYTLNNGEEINVNRKNPQIKDEYETSPVYEGWVEDADFTMNAYVEVIHYFVNIPKKYNNTIQDSETYNFTTTEDSKIGDDLPPVEYNWTISKQPDNVLNYKLPFYRFVQVPGFEAIIVIAALAIVVLIFKRKKKDEKK
;
A
#
# COMPACT_ATOMS: atom_id res chain seq x y z
N PHE A 1 -9.18 19.06 -19.98
CA PHE A 1 -8.26 20.14 -19.58
C PHE A 1 -7.22 20.29 -20.67
N GLU A 2 -6.77 21.50 -20.95
CA GLU A 2 -5.94 21.75 -22.13
C GLU A 2 -4.64 22.45 -21.74
N ASN A 3 -3.57 22.10 -22.46
CA ASN A 3 -2.24 22.73 -22.41
C ASN A 3 -1.58 22.71 -21.03
N LEU A 4 -1.63 21.56 -20.35
CA LEU A 4 -0.95 21.38 -19.07
C LEU A 4 0.58 21.45 -19.21
N THR A 5 1.21 22.05 -18.22
CA THR A 5 2.65 22.11 -17.95
C THR A 5 3.03 21.16 -16.80
N HIS A 6 4.32 20.95 -16.54
CA HIS A 6 4.78 20.07 -15.45
C HIS A 6 4.33 20.51 -14.03
N ASN A 7 4.00 21.80 -13.85
CA ASN A 7 3.62 22.38 -12.55
C ASN A 7 2.11 22.55 -12.38
N ASP A 8 1.30 22.14 -13.36
CA ASP A 8 -0.15 22.23 -13.20
C ASP A 8 -0.64 21.08 -12.32
N ASP A 9 -1.27 21.44 -11.20
CA ASP A 9 -1.77 20.51 -10.22
C ASP A 9 -3.09 19.86 -10.71
N ILE A 10 -3.14 18.54 -10.59
CA ILE A 10 -4.32 17.72 -10.84
C ILE A 10 -4.75 17.14 -9.49
N GLU A 11 -5.88 17.63 -8.97
CA GLU A 11 -6.47 17.18 -7.71
C GLU A 11 -7.43 16.02 -7.95
N ILE A 12 -7.38 15.03 -7.06
CA ILE A 12 -8.25 13.85 -7.07
C ILE A 12 -8.86 13.70 -5.68
N ASP A 13 -10.17 13.85 -5.59
CA ASP A 13 -10.92 13.64 -4.35
C ASP A 13 -11.55 12.26 -4.35
N VAL A 14 -11.46 11.56 -3.22
CA VAL A 14 -12.01 10.22 -3.03
C VAL A 14 -12.99 10.23 -1.86
N ASP A 15 -14.13 9.55 -2.00
CA ASP A 15 -15.07 9.38 -0.89
C ASP A 15 -14.37 8.77 0.35
N GLU A 16 -14.42 9.47 1.48
CA GLU A 16 -13.75 9.06 2.72
C GLU A 16 -14.25 7.70 3.25
N ASP A 17 -15.46 7.31 2.88
CA ASP A 17 -16.11 6.06 3.31
C ASP A 17 -15.66 4.84 2.51
N VAL A 18 -14.81 5.01 1.48
CA VAL A 18 -14.32 3.90 0.65
C VAL A 18 -13.57 2.83 1.47
N SER A 19 -12.92 3.25 2.57
CA SER A 19 -12.30 2.35 3.55
C SER A 19 -12.03 3.06 4.87
N THR A 20 -12.15 2.33 5.98
CA THR A 20 -11.71 2.82 7.31
C THR A 20 -10.19 2.84 7.46
N GLU A 21 -9.46 2.12 6.62
CA GLU A 21 -7.99 2.12 6.57
C GLU A 21 -7.49 3.01 5.41
N ASN A 22 -6.18 3.27 5.35
CA ASN A 22 -5.60 3.95 4.20
C ASN A 22 -5.75 3.07 2.93
N PHE A 23 -5.94 3.72 1.80
CA PHE A 23 -6.05 3.11 0.48
C PHE A 23 -5.09 3.82 -0.49
N ARG A 24 -4.79 3.15 -1.60
CA ARG A 24 -3.91 3.67 -2.65
C ARG A 24 -4.74 4.32 -3.75
N VAL A 25 -4.32 5.49 -4.19
CA VAL A 25 -4.87 6.16 -5.38
C VAL A 25 -3.81 6.16 -6.46
N TYR A 26 -4.22 5.80 -7.67
CA TYR A 26 -3.37 5.80 -8.86
C TYR A 26 -4.22 6.08 -10.11
N TYR A 27 -3.56 6.44 -11.20
CA TYR A 27 -4.20 6.58 -12.50
C TYR A 27 -3.40 5.86 -13.58
N THR A 28 -4.03 5.68 -14.74
CA THR A 28 -3.35 5.27 -15.97
C THR A 28 -3.60 6.30 -17.05
N LEU A 29 -2.62 6.50 -17.93
CA LEU A 29 -2.73 7.35 -19.10
C LEU A 29 -2.78 6.48 -20.35
N ASN A 30 -3.78 6.67 -21.21
CA ASN A 30 -3.97 5.92 -22.45
C ASN A 30 -3.94 4.39 -22.24
N ASN A 31 -4.43 3.91 -21.09
CA ASN A 31 -4.36 2.51 -20.64
C ASN A 31 -2.93 1.95 -20.49
N GLY A 32 -1.96 2.83 -20.20
CA GLY A 32 -0.57 2.49 -19.92
C GLY A 32 -0.33 2.00 -18.50
N GLU A 33 0.88 2.24 -17.99
CA GLU A 33 1.29 1.85 -16.65
C GLU A 33 0.59 2.66 -15.55
N GLU A 34 0.59 2.10 -14.33
CA GLU A 34 0.00 2.75 -13.16
C GLU A 34 0.92 3.83 -12.61
N ILE A 35 0.38 5.03 -12.42
CA ILE A 35 1.07 6.17 -11.81
C ILE A 35 0.43 6.45 -10.46
N ASN A 36 1.21 6.32 -9.38
CA ASN A 36 0.72 6.55 -8.03
C ASN A 36 0.55 8.02 -7.71
N VAL A 37 -0.37 8.30 -6.80
CA VAL A 37 -0.69 9.66 -6.40
C VAL A 37 -0.41 9.85 -4.91
N ASN A 38 0.28 10.94 -4.60
CA ASN A 38 0.49 11.40 -3.24
C ASN A 38 -0.77 12.06 -2.70
N ARG A 39 -0.91 12.08 -1.37
CA ARG A 39 -1.93 12.93 -0.78
C ARG A 39 -1.51 14.39 -0.91
N LYS A 40 -2.46 15.26 -1.18
CA LYS A 40 -2.24 16.71 -1.13
C LYS A 40 -1.75 17.13 0.26
N ASN A 41 -2.45 16.63 1.29
CA ASN A 41 -2.00 16.70 2.67
C ASN A 41 -1.83 15.28 3.23
N PRO A 42 -0.64 14.86 3.67
CA PRO A 42 -0.40 13.52 4.23
C PRO A 42 -1.39 13.06 5.32
N GLN A 43 -2.00 14.01 6.04
CA GLN A 43 -2.96 13.74 7.12
C GLN A 43 -4.41 13.63 6.66
N ILE A 44 -4.76 14.10 5.46
CA ILE A 44 -6.11 14.05 4.90
C ILE A 44 -6.19 12.86 3.95
N LYS A 45 -7.11 11.93 4.20
CA LYS A 45 -7.10 10.59 3.58
C LYS A 45 -7.68 10.59 2.17
N ASP A 46 -8.55 11.54 1.89
CA ASP A 46 -9.46 11.68 0.77
C ASP A 46 -8.98 12.66 -0.31
N GLU A 47 -7.96 13.48 -0.03
CA GLU A 47 -7.44 14.51 -0.95
C GLU A 47 -6.07 14.10 -1.54
N TYR A 48 -6.01 14.01 -2.86
CA TYR A 48 -4.83 13.57 -3.61
C TYR A 48 -4.42 14.59 -4.67
N GLU A 49 -3.12 14.61 -5.00
CA GLU A 49 -2.55 15.57 -5.94
C GLU A 49 -1.43 14.93 -6.78
N THR A 50 -1.45 15.20 -8.07
CA THR A 50 -0.43 14.80 -9.05
C THR A 50 -0.19 15.93 -10.06
N SER A 51 0.81 15.80 -10.91
CA SER A 51 1.03 16.69 -12.04
C SER A 51 1.66 15.93 -13.22
N PRO A 52 1.73 16.54 -14.42
CA PRO A 52 2.40 15.95 -15.58
C PRO A 52 3.92 15.77 -15.45
N VAL A 53 4.53 16.11 -14.31
CA VAL A 53 5.99 15.95 -14.11
C VAL A 53 6.42 14.47 -14.12
N TYR A 54 5.52 13.54 -13.82
CA TYR A 54 5.88 12.13 -13.61
C TYR A 54 6.01 11.34 -14.91
N GLU A 55 6.98 10.41 -14.97
CA GLU A 55 7.15 9.47 -16.08
C GLU A 55 5.82 8.81 -16.48
N GLY A 56 5.57 8.76 -17.79
CA GLY A 56 4.30 8.31 -18.38
C GLY A 56 3.54 9.44 -19.07
N TRP A 57 3.70 10.68 -18.60
CA TRP A 57 3.34 11.88 -19.36
C TRP A 57 4.38 12.19 -20.44
N VAL A 58 3.96 12.91 -21.48
CA VAL A 58 4.78 13.33 -22.62
C VAL A 58 4.36 14.74 -23.03
N GLU A 59 5.31 15.56 -23.48
CA GLU A 59 5.05 16.89 -24.03
C GLU A 59 4.24 16.85 -25.33
N ASP A 60 3.47 17.92 -25.60
CA ASP A 60 2.66 18.11 -26.82
C ASP A 60 1.80 16.89 -27.22
N ALA A 61 1.11 16.29 -26.23
CA ALA A 61 0.37 15.05 -26.41
C ALA A 61 -1.03 15.08 -25.78
N ASP A 62 -1.90 14.22 -26.31
CA ASP A 62 -3.25 14.00 -25.81
C ASP A 62 -3.30 12.74 -24.93
N PHE A 63 -3.93 12.86 -23.77
CA PHE A 63 -4.07 11.80 -22.79
C PHE A 63 -5.52 11.55 -22.40
N THR A 64 -5.87 10.28 -22.29
CA THR A 64 -7.07 9.78 -21.65
C THR A 64 -6.67 9.18 -20.30
N MET A 65 -7.06 9.82 -19.21
CA MET A 65 -6.76 9.39 -17.84
C MET A 65 -7.93 8.62 -17.25
N ASN A 66 -7.62 7.46 -16.64
CA ASN A 66 -8.56 6.72 -15.80
C ASN A 66 -8.01 6.68 -14.37
N ALA A 67 -8.83 7.08 -13.39
CA ALA A 67 -8.45 7.08 -11.98
C ALA A 67 -8.96 5.83 -11.25
N TYR A 68 -8.20 5.38 -10.26
CA TYR A 68 -8.45 4.15 -9.52
C TYR A 68 -8.17 4.33 -8.02
N VAL A 69 -8.96 3.61 -7.23
CA VAL A 69 -8.74 3.42 -5.79
C VAL A 69 -8.51 1.93 -5.53
N GLU A 70 -7.36 1.58 -4.96
CA GLU A 70 -7.06 0.23 -4.47
C GLU A 70 -7.20 0.19 -2.94
N VAL A 71 -8.25 -0.48 -2.46
CA VAL A 71 -8.48 -0.74 -1.04
C VAL A 71 -7.72 -2.00 -0.66
N ILE A 72 -6.71 -1.84 0.21
CA ILE A 72 -5.78 -2.92 0.60
C ILE A 72 -6.10 -3.38 2.03
N HIS A 73 -6.09 -4.69 2.25
CA HIS A 73 -6.25 -5.27 3.58
C HIS A 73 -5.28 -6.43 3.84
N TYR A 74 -4.82 -6.54 5.09
CA TYR A 74 -4.02 -7.64 5.60
C TYR A 74 -4.66 -8.22 6.86
N PHE A 75 -5.04 -9.51 6.81
CA PHE A 75 -5.46 -10.21 8.02
C PHE A 75 -4.26 -10.46 8.95
N VAL A 76 -4.50 -10.33 10.27
CA VAL A 76 -3.48 -10.56 11.30
C VAL A 76 -2.90 -11.97 11.16
N ASN A 77 -1.57 -12.08 11.22
CA ASN A 77 -0.82 -13.34 11.10
C ASN A 77 -0.97 -14.07 9.75
N ILE A 78 -1.55 -13.42 8.72
CA ILE A 78 -1.58 -13.94 7.36
C ILE A 78 -0.75 -13.02 6.47
N PRO A 79 0.45 -13.44 6.00
CA PRO A 79 1.34 -12.63 5.16
C PRO A 79 0.85 -12.59 3.70
N LYS A 80 -0.42 -12.23 3.49
CA LYS A 80 -1.05 -12.14 2.17
C LYS A 80 -1.83 -10.83 2.04
N LYS A 81 -1.55 -10.07 0.99
CA LYS A 81 -2.30 -8.87 0.57
C LYS A 81 -3.64 -9.30 -0.01
N TYR A 82 -4.72 -8.67 0.43
CA TYR A 82 -6.02 -8.70 -0.23
C TYR A 82 -6.31 -7.29 -0.74
N ASN A 83 -6.87 -7.18 -1.94
CA ASN A 83 -7.21 -5.88 -2.51
C ASN A 83 -8.56 -5.92 -3.22
N ASN A 84 -9.19 -4.76 -3.30
CA ASN A 84 -10.29 -4.48 -4.21
C ASN A 84 -9.99 -3.18 -4.94
N THR A 85 -10.16 -3.17 -6.25
CA THR A 85 -9.92 -1.98 -7.08
C THR A 85 -11.25 -1.43 -7.56
N ILE A 86 -11.45 -0.14 -7.32
CA ILE A 86 -12.58 0.63 -7.79
C ILE A 86 -12.05 1.60 -8.84
N GLN A 87 -12.57 1.51 -10.06
CA GLN A 87 -12.29 2.47 -11.11
C GLN A 87 -13.32 3.60 -11.04
N ASP A 88 -12.88 4.84 -11.22
CA ASP A 88 -13.80 5.95 -11.41
C ASP A 88 -14.67 5.72 -12.66
N SER A 89 -15.93 6.09 -12.59
CA SER A 89 -16.86 5.97 -13.72
C SER A 89 -16.56 6.99 -14.82
N GLU A 90 -15.88 8.08 -14.49
CA GLU A 90 -15.49 9.11 -15.43
C GLU A 90 -14.10 8.85 -16.02
N THR A 91 -13.92 9.34 -17.25
CA THR A 91 -12.64 9.35 -17.96
C THR A 91 -12.32 10.79 -18.29
N TYR A 92 -11.07 11.19 -18.04
CA TYR A 92 -10.65 12.58 -18.14
C TYR A 92 -9.68 12.77 -19.31
N ASN A 93 -9.96 13.75 -20.16
CA ASN A 93 -9.08 14.06 -21.29
C ASN A 93 -8.20 15.28 -20.96
N PHE A 94 -6.91 15.12 -21.20
CA PHE A 94 -5.88 16.12 -20.97
C PHE A 94 -5.07 16.34 -22.24
N THR A 95 -4.58 17.57 -22.44
CA THR A 95 -3.52 17.85 -23.40
C THR A 95 -2.37 18.52 -22.68
N THR A 96 -1.13 18.25 -23.10
CA THR A 96 0.09 18.87 -22.57
C THR A 96 0.65 19.87 -23.57
N THR A 97 1.45 20.83 -23.08
CA THR A 97 2.22 21.75 -23.95
C THR A 97 3.65 21.24 -24.16
N GLU A 98 4.42 21.92 -25.01
CA GLU A 98 5.88 21.77 -25.11
C GLU A 98 6.54 22.27 -23.82
N ASP A 99 6.96 21.34 -22.96
CA ASP A 99 7.59 21.60 -21.67
C ASP A 99 8.48 20.40 -21.31
N SER A 100 9.80 20.61 -21.40
CA SER A 100 10.80 19.53 -21.31
C SER A 100 10.90 18.85 -19.95
N LYS A 101 10.16 19.33 -18.93
CA LYS A 101 10.11 18.71 -17.60
C LYS A 101 8.92 17.78 -17.42
N ILE A 102 8.02 17.71 -18.39
CA ILE A 102 6.92 16.74 -18.40
C ILE A 102 7.52 15.34 -18.52
N GLY A 103 7.13 14.43 -17.63
CA GLY A 103 7.63 13.06 -17.62
C GLY A 103 9.07 12.87 -17.11
N ASP A 104 9.69 13.87 -16.48
CA ASP A 104 11.10 13.84 -16.05
C ASP A 104 11.31 13.21 -14.66
N ASP A 105 10.28 13.23 -13.80
CA ASP A 105 10.34 12.71 -12.43
C ASP A 105 9.81 11.28 -12.31
N LEU A 106 10.45 10.47 -11.45
CA LEU A 106 9.93 9.14 -11.12
C LEU A 106 8.60 9.25 -10.35
N PRO A 107 7.57 8.48 -10.72
CA PRO A 107 6.29 8.49 -10.01
C PRO A 107 6.45 7.97 -8.57
N PRO A 108 5.58 8.36 -7.63
CA PRO A 108 5.63 7.84 -6.27
C PRO A 108 5.55 6.32 -6.22
N VAL A 109 6.19 5.69 -5.22
CA VAL A 109 6.15 4.23 -5.04
C VAL A 109 5.65 3.84 -3.66
N GLU A 110 5.03 2.67 -3.56
CA GLU A 110 4.57 2.12 -2.28
C GLU A 110 5.75 1.89 -1.32
N TYR A 111 5.54 2.18 -0.04
CA TYR A 111 6.50 1.84 1.01
C TYR A 111 6.66 0.31 1.11
N ASN A 112 7.88 -0.19 0.91
CA ASN A 112 8.15 -1.62 1.00
C ASN A 112 8.65 -1.99 2.40
N TRP A 113 7.78 -2.55 3.24
CA TRP A 113 8.09 -2.93 4.62
C TRP A 113 9.19 -4.00 4.78
N THR A 114 9.61 -4.66 3.70
CA THR A 114 10.65 -5.70 3.75
C THR A 114 12.07 -5.17 3.56
N ILE A 115 12.23 -3.92 3.08
CA ILE A 115 13.55 -3.31 2.81
C ILE A 115 13.84 -2.19 3.81
N SER A 116 15.11 -2.09 4.23
CA SER A 116 15.54 -1.07 5.19
C SER A 116 15.76 0.30 4.56
N LYS A 117 16.28 0.33 3.32
CA LYS A 117 16.51 1.56 2.56
C LYS A 117 15.43 1.71 1.51
N GLN A 118 14.54 2.66 1.75
CA GLN A 118 13.50 3.05 0.79
C GLN A 118 14.08 3.97 -0.30
N PRO A 119 13.45 4.03 -1.48
CA PRO A 119 13.75 5.08 -2.44
C PRO A 119 13.23 6.45 -1.95
N ASP A 120 13.68 7.54 -2.57
CA ASP A 120 13.35 8.89 -2.12
C ASP A 120 11.92 9.32 -2.52
N ASN A 121 11.34 8.68 -3.54
CA ASN A 121 10.00 8.92 -4.07
C ASN A 121 8.92 8.01 -3.44
N VAL A 122 9.05 7.59 -2.18
CA VAL A 122 7.97 6.84 -1.53
C VAL A 122 6.75 7.74 -1.32
N LEU A 123 5.55 7.14 -1.44
CA LEU A 123 4.29 7.77 -1.07
C LEU A 123 4.40 8.53 0.25
N ASN A 124 3.84 9.73 0.30
CA ASN A 124 3.85 10.58 1.49
C ASN A 124 2.91 10.09 2.62
N TYR A 125 2.28 8.92 2.45
CA TYR A 125 1.48 8.21 3.43
C TYR A 125 1.79 6.70 3.41
N LYS A 126 1.39 5.99 4.46
CA LYS A 126 1.61 4.55 4.60
C LYS A 126 0.33 3.77 4.34
N LEU A 127 0.43 2.82 3.41
CA LEU A 127 -0.62 1.83 3.17
C LEU A 127 -0.65 0.77 4.29
N PRO A 128 -1.78 0.07 4.48
CA PRO A 128 -1.85 -1.10 5.35
C PRO A 128 -0.77 -2.10 4.97
N PHE A 129 -0.12 -2.68 5.98
CA PHE A 129 0.94 -3.67 5.79
C PHE A 129 0.75 -4.84 6.76
N TYR A 130 1.40 -5.96 6.44
CA TYR A 130 1.31 -7.19 7.22
C TYR A 130 1.70 -6.96 8.69
N ARG A 131 0.84 -7.41 9.61
CA ARG A 131 1.08 -7.37 11.06
C ARG A 131 1.11 -8.78 11.62
N PHE A 132 2.22 -9.10 12.28
CA PHE A 132 2.35 -10.29 13.11
C PHE A 132 2.05 -9.95 14.56
N VAL A 133 1.09 -10.65 15.15
CA VAL A 133 0.73 -10.54 16.56
C VAL A 133 0.88 -11.91 17.20
N GLN A 134 1.87 -12.02 18.08
CA GLN A 134 2.05 -13.19 18.92
C GLN A 134 1.22 -13.04 20.19
N VAL A 135 0.40 -14.04 20.53
CA VAL A 135 -0.39 -14.03 21.77
C VAL A 135 0.54 -14.27 22.95
N PRO A 136 0.71 -13.30 23.87
CA PRO A 136 1.57 -13.49 25.03
C PRO A 136 1.04 -14.63 25.91
N GLY A 137 1.92 -15.54 26.32
CA GLY A 137 1.59 -16.61 27.27
C GLY A 137 1.15 -17.94 26.66
N PHE A 138 0.83 -18.02 25.37
CA PHE A 138 0.55 -19.32 24.72
C PHE A 138 1.80 -20.21 24.73
N GLU A 139 2.98 -19.63 24.53
CA GLU A 139 4.27 -20.33 24.68
C GLU A 139 4.51 -20.81 26.12
N ALA A 140 4.15 -20.00 27.13
CA ALA A 140 4.31 -20.38 28.52
C ALA A 140 3.44 -21.59 28.88
N ILE A 141 2.20 -21.67 28.36
CA ILE A 141 1.32 -22.84 28.55
C ILE A 141 1.95 -24.09 27.94
N ILE A 142 2.50 -23.99 26.72
CA ILE A 142 3.17 -25.11 26.05
C ILE A 142 4.38 -25.58 26.85
N VAL A 143 5.21 -24.65 27.36
CA VAL A 143 6.37 -24.98 28.19
C VAL A 143 5.97 -25.64 29.51
N ILE A 144 4.95 -25.12 30.20
CA ILE A 144 4.44 -25.69 31.45
C ILE A 144 3.89 -27.10 31.22
N ALA A 145 3.11 -27.30 30.14
CA ALA A 145 2.56 -28.61 29.78
C ALA A 145 3.67 -29.62 29.47
N ALA A 146 4.69 -29.21 28.70
CA ALA A 146 5.84 -30.05 28.39
C ALA A 146 6.60 -30.47 29.66
N LEU A 147 6.86 -29.54 30.59
CA LEU A 147 7.50 -29.83 31.87
C LEU A 147 6.67 -30.81 32.71
N ALA A 148 5.35 -30.63 32.78
CA ALA A 148 4.46 -31.52 33.52
C ALA A 148 4.50 -32.96 32.95
N ILE A 149 4.48 -33.09 31.62
CA ILE A 149 4.58 -34.40 30.94
C ILE A 149 5.92 -35.07 31.25
N VAL A 150 7.03 -34.34 31.15
CA VAL A 150 8.37 -34.87 31.46
C VAL A 150 8.44 -35.38 32.91
N VAL A 151 7.96 -34.59 33.88
CA VAL A 151 7.91 -35.00 35.29
C VAL A 151 7.07 -36.26 35.48
N LEU A 152 5.91 -36.37 34.81
CA LEU A 152 5.05 -37.55 34.88
C LEU A 152 5.74 -38.80 34.32
N ILE A 153 6.46 -38.68 33.20
CA ILE A 153 7.22 -39.79 32.60
C ILE A 153 8.31 -40.28 33.56
N PHE A 154 9.10 -39.39 34.15
CA PHE A 154 10.13 -39.76 35.11
C PHE A 154 9.56 -40.37 36.39
N LYS A 155 8.40 -39.89 36.86
CA LYS A 155 7.69 -40.49 38.00
C LYS A 155 7.20 -41.91 37.70
N ARG A 156 6.70 -42.18 36.49
CA ARG A 156 6.27 -43.53 36.08
C ARG A 156 7.45 -44.50 36.05
N LYS A 157 8.56 -44.15 35.37
CA LYS A 157 9.75 -45.01 35.28
C LYS A 157 10.30 -45.44 36.64
N LYS A 158 10.42 -44.49 37.58
CA LYS A 158 10.88 -44.79 38.96
C LYS A 158 9.95 -45.71 39.76
N LYS A 159 8.67 -45.78 39.40
CA LYS A 159 7.68 -46.63 40.07
C LYS A 159 7.70 -48.06 39.53
N ASP A 160 8.02 -48.22 38.25
CA ASP A 160 8.16 -49.52 37.58
C ASP A 160 9.52 -50.18 37.89
N GLU A 161 10.60 -49.41 38.10
CA GLU A 161 11.91 -49.92 38.57
C GLU A 161 11.93 -50.37 40.05
N LYS A 162 10.91 -49.98 40.84
CA LYS A 162 10.79 -50.33 42.27
C LYS A 162 9.85 -51.52 42.53
N LYS A 163 9.35 -52.18 41.47
CA LYS A 163 8.61 -53.44 41.54
C LYS A 163 9.50 -54.59 41.07
#